data_AF-A0A351KH91-F1
#
_entry.id   AF-A0A351KH91-F1
#
_cell.length_a   1.000
_cell.length_b   1.000
_cell.length_c   1.000
_cell.angle_alpha   90.00
_cell.angle_beta   90.00
_cell.angle_gamma   90.00
#
_symmetry.space_group_name_H-M   'P 1'
#
loop_
_entity.id
_entity.type
_entity.pdbx_description
1 polymer ?
#
loop_
_entity_poly.entity_id
_entity_poly.type
_entity_poly.pdbx_seq_one_letter_code
_entity_poly.pdbx_strand_id
1 'polypeptide(L)'
;RIQNVFDVVIQAGAILAVIIYFWNDIWPKFPFEKGYNRRHAKNVYRLWGKVIIAFFPAAIIGVLTNDYIDKYLFNSKSVAMALIVGAFLLLYAEKRLKRVRVDSTDDMTYSDALMVGIFQCLSLWPGMSRSASTIIGGLFMGLSRAASAEFSFYLAIPT
;
A
#
# COMPACT_ATOMS: atom_id res chain seq x y z
N ARG A 1 -18.54 -7.57 -19.52
CA ARG A 1 -17.71 -6.54 -20.20
C ARG A 1 -17.95 -5.14 -19.62
N ILE A 2 -19.20 -4.67 -19.49
CA ILE A 2 -19.49 -3.35 -18.88
C ILE A 2 -19.18 -3.31 -17.38
N GLN A 3 -19.49 -4.37 -16.63
CA GLN A 3 -19.18 -4.46 -15.19
C GLN A 3 -17.68 -4.31 -14.90
N ASN A 4 -16.82 -5.10 -15.57
CA ASN A 4 -15.37 -4.97 -15.37
C ASN A 4 -14.84 -3.58 -15.73
N VAL A 5 -15.37 -2.93 -16.77
CA VAL A 5 -14.96 -1.57 -17.13
C VAL A 5 -15.42 -0.57 -16.08
N PHE A 6 -16.64 -0.72 -15.55
CA PHE A 6 -17.15 0.09 -14.46
C PHE A 6 -16.28 -0.05 -13.20
N ASP A 7 -15.94 -1.28 -12.80
CA ASP A 7 -15.10 -1.54 -11.63
C ASP A 7 -13.72 -0.88 -11.75
N VAL A 8 -13.10 -0.95 -12.93
CA VAL A 8 -11.80 -0.29 -13.20
C VAL A 8 -11.92 1.23 -13.15
N VAL A 9 -12.98 1.81 -13.71
CA VAL A 9 -13.17 3.27 -13.75
C VAL A 9 -13.40 3.85 -12.35
N ILE A 10 -14.18 3.17 -11.50
CA ILE A 10 -14.42 3.66 -10.13
C ILE A 10 -13.12 3.62 -9.32
N GLN A 11 -12.29 2.59 -9.50
CA GLN A 11 -10.99 2.51 -8.84
C GLN A 11 -10.06 3.65 -9.27
N ALA A 12 -10.07 4.03 -10.55
CA ALA A 12 -9.33 5.21 -11.01
C ALA A 12 -9.80 6.49 -10.31
N GLY A 13 -11.11 6.64 -10.07
CA GLY A 13 -11.66 7.74 -9.27
C GLY A 13 -11.15 7.75 -7.81
N ALA A 14 -11.03 6.57 -7.19
CA ALA A 14 -10.46 6.45 -5.85
C ALA A 14 -8.97 6.82 -5.81
N ILE A 15 -8.19 6.41 -6.82
CA ILE A 15 -6.76 6.80 -6.94
C ILE A 15 -6.64 8.31 -7.16
N LEU A 16 -7.50 8.91 -7.99
CA LEU A 16 -7.52 10.36 -8.19
C LEU A 16 -7.81 11.12 -6.88
N ALA A 17 -8.75 10.62 -6.07
CA ALA A 17 -9.02 11.20 -4.76
C ALA A 17 -7.79 11.17 -3.83
N VAL A 18 -7.04 10.06 -3.82
CA VAL A 18 -5.77 9.94 -3.09
C VAL A 18 -4.74 10.95 -3.59
N ILE A 19 -4.57 11.09 -4.90
CA ILE A 19 -3.63 12.05 -5.51
C ILE A 19 -3.98 13.49 -5.12
N ILE A 20 -5.26 13.86 -5.15
CA ILE A 20 -5.72 15.21 -4.79
C ILE A 20 -5.52 15.45 -3.28
N TYR A 21 -5.91 14.49 -2.44
CA TYR A 21 -5.81 14.62 -0.99
C TYR A 21 -4.34 14.78 -0.53
N PHE A 22 -3.43 13.99 -1.09
CA PHE A 22 -2.01 14.00 -0.74
C PHE A 22 -1.13 14.83 -1.68
N TRP A 23 -1.71 15.76 -2.45
CA TRP A 23 -1.02 16.51 -3.50
C TRP A 23 0.30 17.14 -3.04
N ASN A 24 0.28 17.76 -1.84
CA ASN A 24 1.44 18.43 -1.27
C ASN A 24 2.52 17.46 -0.74
N ASP A 25 2.13 16.22 -0.42
CA ASP A 25 3.02 15.20 0.15
C ASP A 25 3.72 14.38 -0.94
N ILE A 26 3.09 14.24 -2.11
CA ILE A 26 3.63 13.47 -3.24
C ILE A 26 4.33 14.33 -4.30
N TRP A 27 4.10 15.65 -4.32
CA TRP A 27 4.70 16.55 -5.30
C TRP A 27 5.72 17.50 -4.67
N PRO A 28 6.98 17.53 -5.15
CA PRO A 28 7.95 18.50 -4.67
C PRO A 28 7.62 19.87 -5.27
N LYS A 29 7.62 20.91 -4.43
CA LYS A 29 7.58 22.30 -4.90
C LYS A 29 8.86 22.66 -5.65
N PHE A 30 8.75 23.49 -6.68
CA PHE A 30 9.92 23.95 -7.44
C PHE A 30 10.67 25.07 -6.70
N PRO A 31 12.00 25.26 -6.96
CA PRO A 31 12.81 26.28 -6.27
C PRO A 31 12.29 27.72 -6.41
N PHE A 32 11.52 28.00 -7.46
CA PHE A 32 10.95 29.31 -7.76
C PHE A 32 9.57 29.53 -7.14
N GLU A 33 8.99 28.51 -6.49
CA GLU A 33 7.65 28.59 -5.89
C GLU A 33 7.70 29.10 -4.44
N LYS A 34 6.67 29.88 -4.07
CA LYS A 34 6.52 30.38 -2.71
C LYS A 34 6.32 29.22 -1.73
N GLY A 35 7.17 29.14 -0.70
CA GLY A 35 7.17 28.05 0.27
C GLY A 35 7.96 26.81 -0.15
N TYR A 36 8.90 26.97 -1.10
CA TYR A 36 9.90 25.93 -1.41
C TYR A 36 10.69 25.53 -0.17
N ASN A 37 10.75 24.23 0.08
CA ASN A 37 11.59 23.65 1.13
C ASN A 37 12.41 22.51 0.53
N ARG A 38 13.73 22.70 0.46
CA ARG A 38 14.67 21.69 -0.07
C ARG A 38 14.60 20.36 0.71
N ARG A 39 14.30 20.41 2.01
CA ARG A 39 14.12 19.22 2.84
C ARG A 39 12.86 18.46 2.45
N HIS A 40 11.75 19.17 2.21
CA HIS A 40 10.49 18.59 1.73
C HIS A 40 10.70 17.88 0.40
N ALA A 41 11.29 18.56 -0.60
CA ALA A 41 11.56 17.94 -1.89
C ALA A 41 12.38 16.65 -1.77
N LYS A 42 13.41 16.64 -0.91
CA LYS A 42 14.20 15.44 -0.62
C LYS A 42 13.38 14.32 0.03
N ASN A 43 12.45 14.64 0.93
CA ASN A 43 11.56 13.67 1.56
C ASN A 43 10.60 13.07 0.53
N VAL A 44 10.02 13.89 -0.37
CA VAL A 44 9.17 13.41 -1.47
C VAL A 44 9.91 12.40 -2.35
N TYR A 45 11.15 12.70 -2.77
CA TYR A 45 11.93 11.74 -3.57
C TYR A 45 12.24 10.45 -2.81
N ARG A 46 12.52 10.53 -1.50
CA ARG A 46 12.74 9.36 -0.65
C ARG A 46 11.47 8.52 -0.50
N LEU A 47 10.32 9.18 -0.35
CA LEU A 47 9.01 8.54 -0.29
C LEU A 47 8.75 7.72 -1.56
N TRP A 48 8.92 8.34 -2.74
CA TRP A 48 8.77 7.63 -4.01
C TRP A 48 9.75 6.46 -4.16
N GLY A 49 11.00 6.61 -3.70
CA GLY A 49 11.95 5.51 -3.66
C GLY A 49 11.46 4.34 -2.80
N LYS A 50 10.90 4.62 -1.61
CA LYS A 50 10.30 3.59 -0.73
C LYS A 50 9.09 2.93 -1.39
N VAL A 51 8.21 3.71 -2.01
CA VAL A 51 7.01 3.22 -2.73
C VAL A 51 7.40 2.25 -3.84
N ILE A 52 8.38 2.62 -4.67
CA ILE A 52 8.87 1.75 -5.75
C ILE A 52 9.43 0.43 -5.20
N ILE A 53 10.22 0.48 -4.11
CA ILE A 53 10.76 -0.72 -3.47
C ILE A 53 9.64 -1.61 -2.92
N ALA A 54 8.60 -1.03 -2.32
CA ALA A 54 7.46 -1.78 -1.80
C ALA A 54 6.57 -2.36 -2.92
N PHE A 55 6.52 -1.74 -4.09
CA PHE A 55 5.73 -2.21 -5.22
C PHE A 55 6.31 -3.48 -5.86
N PHE A 56 7.64 -3.59 -5.97
CA PHE A 56 8.29 -4.66 -6.73
C PHE A 56 7.92 -6.10 -6.31
N PRO A 57 7.91 -6.47 -5.01
CA PRO A 57 7.60 -7.85 -4.62
C PRO A 57 6.24 -8.32 -5.14
N ALA A 58 5.21 -7.49 -4.96
CA ALA A 58 3.85 -7.82 -5.40
C ALA A 58 3.72 -7.81 -6.93
N ALA A 59 4.37 -6.86 -7.62
CA ALA A 59 4.37 -6.80 -9.08
C ALA A 59 5.03 -8.04 -9.70
N ILE A 60 6.21 -8.45 -9.18
CA ILE A 60 6.94 -9.62 -9.67
C ILE A 60 6.14 -10.90 -9.41
N ILE A 61 5.69 -11.12 -8.16
CA ILE A 61 4.95 -12.35 -7.81
C ILE A 61 3.60 -12.37 -8.54
N GLY A 62 2.91 -11.25 -8.64
CA GLY A 62 1.63 -11.12 -9.34
C GLY A 62 1.75 -11.54 -10.81
N VAL A 63 2.75 -11.01 -11.53
CA VAL A 63 2.98 -11.38 -12.95
C VAL A 63 3.34 -12.86 -13.09
N LEU A 64 4.15 -13.41 -12.19
CA LEU A 64 4.58 -14.81 -12.25
C LEU A 64 3.48 -15.81 -11.89
N THR A 65 2.50 -15.41 -11.07
CA THR A 65 1.48 -16.31 -10.50
C THR A 65 0.06 -16.06 -11.01
N ASN A 66 -0.13 -15.09 -11.91
CA ASN A 66 -1.43 -14.66 -12.41
C ASN A 66 -2.31 -15.85 -12.88
N ASP A 67 -1.75 -16.72 -13.73
CA ASP A 67 -2.49 -17.88 -14.27
C ASP A 67 -2.92 -18.90 -13.20
N TYR A 68 -2.11 -19.05 -12.14
CA TYR A 68 -2.44 -19.94 -11.03
C TYR A 68 -3.53 -19.34 -10.13
N ILE A 69 -3.47 -18.02 -9.88
CA ILE A 69 -4.45 -17.30 -9.07
C ILE A 69 -5.83 -17.38 -9.73
N ASP A 70 -5.92 -17.08 -11.01
CA ASP A 70 -7.16 -17.11 -11.78
C ASP A 70 -7.78 -18.51 -11.80
N LYS A 71 -6.95 -19.55 -11.90
CA LYS A 71 -7.43 -20.93 -11.99
C LYS A 71 -7.94 -21.51 -10.67
N TYR A 72 -7.29 -21.19 -9.54
CA TYR A 72 -7.56 -21.87 -8.27
C TYR A 72 -8.22 -21.00 -7.21
N LEU A 73 -8.00 -19.68 -7.24
CA LEU A 73 -8.39 -18.79 -6.15
C LEU A 73 -9.59 -17.89 -6.47
N PHE A 74 -9.97 -17.74 -7.74
CA PHE A 74 -11.15 -16.98 -8.18
C PHE A 74 -12.45 -17.78 -7.98
N ASN A 75 -12.77 -18.11 -6.73
CA ASN A 75 -14.06 -18.68 -6.34
C ASN A 75 -14.57 -18.06 -5.03
N SER A 76 -15.89 -18.05 -4.85
CA SER A 76 -16.51 -17.36 -3.71
C SER A 76 -16.07 -17.88 -2.34
N LYS A 77 -15.72 -19.17 -2.24
CA LYS A 77 -15.23 -19.77 -0.98
C LYS A 77 -13.84 -19.25 -0.64
N SER A 78 -12.94 -19.20 -1.61
CA SER A 78 -11.59 -18.65 -1.49
C SER A 78 -11.63 -17.18 -1.07
N VAL A 79 -12.48 -16.37 -1.72
CA VAL A 79 -12.68 -14.95 -1.39
C VAL A 79 -13.19 -14.76 0.04
N ALA A 80 -14.18 -15.55 0.46
CA ALA A 80 -14.71 -15.49 1.83
C ALA A 80 -13.63 -15.85 2.87
N MET A 81 -12.82 -16.88 2.60
CA MET A 81 -11.70 -17.25 3.46
C MET A 81 -10.64 -16.15 3.54
N ALA A 82 -10.28 -15.53 2.43
CA ALA A 82 -9.33 -14.43 2.39
C ALA A 82 -9.78 -13.24 3.26
N LEU A 83 -11.07 -12.88 3.22
CA LEU A 83 -11.64 -11.81 4.05
C LEU A 83 -11.53 -12.13 5.55
N ILE A 84 -11.87 -13.37 5.93
CA ILE A 84 -11.79 -13.82 7.33
C ILE A 84 -10.34 -13.82 7.81
N VAL A 85 -9.43 -14.40 7.02
CA VAL A 85 -8.00 -14.46 7.34
C VAL A 85 -7.42 -13.05 7.44
N GLY A 86 -7.74 -12.16 6.50
CA GLY A 86 -7.30 -10.77 6.53
C GLY A 86 -7.77 -10.02 7.77
N ALA A 87 -9.02 -10.22 8.19
CA ALA A 87 -9.55 -9.62 9.41
C ALA A 87 -8.81 -10.11 10.67
N PHE A 88 -8.56 -11.43 10.78
CA PHE A 88 -7.79 -11.97 11.90
C PHE A 88 -6.33 -11.48 11.90
N LEU A 89 -5.69 -11.40 10.74
CA LEU A 89 -4.33 -10.88 10.61
C LEU A 89 -4.24 -9.41 11.02
N LEU A 90 -5.23 -8.58 10.67
CA LEU A 90 -5.31 -7.19 11.09
C LEU A 90 -5.40 -7.08 12.62
N LEU A 91 -6.34 -7.79 13.24
CA LEU A 91 -6.50 -7.79 14.70
C LEU A 91 -5.23 -8.28 15.41
N TYR A 92 -4.58 -9.30 14.86
CA TYR A 92 -3.34 -9.82 15.41
C TYR A 92 -2.18 -8.81 15.28
N ALA A 93 -2.02 -8.18 14.12
CA ALA A 93 -1.00 -7.15 13.90
C ALA A 93 -1.20 -5.95 14.83
N GLU A 94 -2.44 -5.51 15.00
CA GLU A 94 -2.79 -4.44 15.93
C GLU A 94 -2.46 -4.80 17.39
N LYS A 95 -2.82 -6.01 17.83
CA LYS A 95 -2.49 -6.49 19.19
C LYS A 95 -0.97 -6.63 19.43
N ARG A 96 -0.19 -6.90 18.37
CA ARG A 96 1.27 -7.04 18.44
C ARG A 96 1.99 -5.69 18.48
N LEU A 97 1.38 -4.62 17.96
CA LEU A 97 1.93 -3.27 18.01
C LEU A 97 1.88 -2.74 19.46
N LYS A 98 2.93 -3.05 20.24
CA LYS A 98 3.06 -2.60 21.64
C LYS A 98 3.66 -1.20 21.77
N ARG A 99 4.52 -0.80 20.82
CA ARG A 99 5.18 0.50 20.77
C ARG A 99 5.35 0.91 19.32
N VAL A 100 5.05 2.17 19.02
CA VAL A 100 5.28 2.78 17.71
C VAL A 100 6.77 3.12 17.60
N ARG A 101 7.43 2.55 16.59
CA ARG A 101 8.82 2.87 16.23
C ARG A 101 8.88 3.98 15.17
N VAL A 102 7.93 3.96 14.24
CA VAL A 102 7.88 4.86 13.09
C VAL A 102 6.52 5.57 13.12
N ASP A 103 6.51 6.84 13.50
CA ASP A 103 5.26 7.58 13.65
C ASP A 103 4.82 8.28 12.36
N SER A 104 5.78 8.58 11.47
CA SER A 104 5.59 9.22 10.16
C SER A 104 6.23 8.39 9.03
N THR A 105 5.67 8.48 7.82
CA THR A 105 6.23 7.85 6.61
C THR A 105 7.63 8.37 6.26
N ASP A 106 7.97 9.59 6.68
CA ASP A 106 9.31 10.16 6.55
C ASP A 106 10.36 9.34 7.32
N ASP A 107 10.00 8.82 8.50
CA ASP A 107 10.87 8.06 9.39
C ASP A 107 11.00 6.58 8.99
N MET A 108 10.20 6.10 8.04
CA MET A 108 10.34 4.74 7.51
C MET A 108 11.73 4.51 6.92
N THR A 109 12.28 3.33 7.16
CA THR A 109 13.47 2.86 6.44
C THR A 109 13.08 2.17 5.13
N TYR A 110 14.04 1.97 4.23
CA TYR A 110 13.82 1.17 3.03
C TYR A 110 13.52 -0.30 3.34
N SER A 111 14.05 -0.83 4.46
CA SER A 111 13.71 -2.17 4.93
C SER A 111 12.22 -2.27 5.27
N ASP A 112 11.68 -1.25 5.95
CA ASP A 112 10.26 -1.21 6.33
C ASP A 112 9.37 -1.21 5.10
N ALA A 113 9.73 -0.40 4.09
CA ALA A 113 9.01 -0.35 2.82
C ALA A 113 9.04 -1.70 2.08
N LEU A 114 10.20 -2.36 2.03
CA LEU A 114 10.32 -3.69 1.42
C LEU A 114 9.45 -4.73 2.15
N MET A 115 9.46 -4.71 3.48
CA MET A 115 8.62 -5.59 4.30
C MET A 115 7.13 -5.33 4.04
N VAL A 116 6.70 -4.08 3.96
CA VAL A 116 5.32 -3.74 3.55
C VAL A 116 5.00 -4.32 2.17
N GLY A 117 5.92 -4.23 1.21
CA GLY A 117 5.77 -4.81 -0.12
C GLY A 117 5.65 -6.35 -0.13
N ILE A 118 6.41 -7.02 0.73
CA ILE A 118 6.28 -8.48 0.92
C ILE A 118 4.89 -8.81 1.46
N PHE A 119 4.39 -8.05 2.45
CA PHE A 119 3.03 -8.25 2.95
C PHE A 119 1.96 -7.92 1.90
N GLN A 120 2.20 -6.96 0.99
CA GLN A 120 1.30 -6.69 -0.14
C GLN A 120 1.10 -7.92 -1.03
N CYS A 121 2.04 -8.86 -1.08
CA CYS A 121 1.86 -10.10 -1.85
C CYS A 121 0.67 -10.92 -1.36
N LEU A 122 0.23 -10.75 -0.10
CA LEU A 122 -1.01 -11.36 0.40
C LEU A 122 -2.25 -10.88 -0.36
N SER A 123 -2.23 -9.66 -0.91
CA SER A 123 -3.34 -9.11 -1.71
C SER A 123 -3.49 -9.77 -3.07
N LEU A 124 -2.54 -10.63 -3.48
CA LEU A 124 -2.66 -11.45 -4.66
C LEU A 124 -3.68 -12.58 -4.47
N TRP A 125 -4.05 -12.92 -3.22
CA TRP A 125 -5.18 -13.81 -2.96
C TRP A 125 -6.50 -13.04 -3.19
N PRO A 126 -7.33 -13.41 -4.19
CA PRO A 126 -8.63 -12.81 -4.41
C PRO A 126 -9.48 -12.76 -3.14
N GLY A 127 -9.94 -11.57 -2.78
CA GLY A 127 -10.68 -11.30 -1.54
C GLY A 127 -9.83 -10.75 -0.39
N MET A 128 -8.50 -10.90 -0.46
CA MET A 128 -7.61 -10.22 0.47
C MET A 128 -7.52 -8.75 0.10
N SER A 129 -7.75 -7.87 1.08
CA SER A 129 -7.68 -6.43 0.85
C SER A 129 -6.24 -5.96 0.69
N ARG A 130 -5.95 -5.24 -0.40
CA ARG A 130 -4.63 -4.64 -0.65
C ARG A 130 -4.24 -3.67 0.45
N SER A 131 -5.13 -2.76 0.81
CA SER A 131 -4.88 -1.81 1.90
C SER A 131 -4.73 -2.51 3.26
N ALA A 132 -5.50 -3.56 3.52
CA ALA A 132 -5.33 -4.32 4.76
C ALA A 132 -3.95 -5.01 4.80
N SER A 133 -3.53 -5.63 3.70
CA SER A 133 -2.25 -6.34 3.61
C SER A 133 -1.06 -5.42 3.88
N THR A 134 -1.03 -4.25 3.25
CA THR A 134 0.02 -3.25 3.44
C THR A 134 -0.02 -2.61 4.82
N ILE A 135 -1.21 -2.30 5.36
CA ILE A 135 -1.37 -1.77 6.73
C ILE A 135 -0.89 -2.81 7.75
N ILE A 136 -1.27 -4.07 7.59
CA ILE A 136 -0.79 -5.18 8.44
C ILE A 136 0.73 -5.23 8.43
N GLY A 137 1.34 -5.18 7.24
CA GLY A 137 2.80 -5.14 7.11
C GLY A 137 3.43 -3.96 7.83
N GLY A 138 2.84 -2.77 7.73
CA GLY A 138 3.27 -1.57 8.44
C GLY A 138 3.22 -1.73 9.96
N LEU A 139 2.09 -2.21 10.48
CA LEU A 139 1.90 -2.47 11.91
C LEU A 139 2.92 -3.49 12.44
N PHE A 140 3.20 -4.55 11.66
CA PHE A 140 4.24 -5.52 12.01
C PHE A 140 5.65 -4.93 12.05
N MET A 141 5.93 -3.95 11.20
CA MET A 141 7.20 -3.20 11.20
C MET A 141 7.26 -2.10 12.28
N GLY A 142 6.20 -1.95 13.08
CA GLY A 142 6.14 -0.98 14.16
C GLY A 142 5.77 0.43 13.69
N LEU A 143 5.16 0.58 12.52
CA LEU A 143 4.61 1.86 12.07
C LEU A 143 3.35 2.20 12.89
N SER A 144 3.09 3.49 13.06
CA SER A 144 1.81 3.97 13.57
C SER A 144 0.67 3.57 12.61
N ARG A 145 -0.56 3.57 13.11
CA ARG A 145 -1.75 3.30 12.28
C ARG A 145 -1.86 4.32 11.15
N ALA A 146 -1.58 5.60 11.46
CA ALA A 146 -1.60 6.69 10.49
C ALA A 146 -0.52 6.48 9.42
N ALA A 147 0.75 6.30 9.81
CA ALA A 147 1.84 6.08 8.85
C ALA A 147 1.63 4.83 7.99
N SER A 148 1.10 3.75 8.58
CA SER A 148 0.78 2.53 7.83
C SER A 148 -0.31 2.77 6.77
N ALA A 149 -1.35 3.53 7.13
CA ALA A 149 -2.44 3.87 6.22
C ALA A 149 -1.98 4.84 5.12
N GLU A 150 -1.25 5.91 5.46
CA GLU A 150 -0.67 6.85 4.50
C GLU A 150 0.25 6.15 3.51
N PHE A 151 1.18 5.34 3.99
CA PHE A 151 2.09 4.60 3.11
C PHE A 151 1.34 3.62 2.20
N SER A 152 0.29 2.97 2.72
CA SER A 152 -0.61 2.15 1.91
C SER A 152 -1.33 2.95 0.82
N PHE A 153 -1.69 4.20 1.06
CA PHE A 153 -2.30 5.06 0.04
C PHE A 153 -1.28 5.51 -1.00
N TYR A 154 -0.07 5.87 -0.60
CA TYR A 154 1.00 6.19 -1.56
C TYR A 154 1.34 5.00 -2.46
N LEU A 155 1.42 3.81 -1.88
CA LEU A 155 1.68 2.57 -2.62
C LEU A 155 0.53 2.14 -3.55
N ALA A 156 -0.69 2.60 -3.27
CA ALA A 156 -1.86 2.38 -4.13
C ALA A 156 -1.76 3.08 -5.49
N ILE A 157 -0.94 4.13 -5.61
CA ILE A 157 -0.85 4.94 -6.81
C ILE A 157 -0.20 4.15 -7.97
N PRO A 158 0.94 3.46 -7.78
CA PRO A 158 1.55 2.64 -8.84
C PRO A 158 1.06 1.19 -8.91
N THR A 159 0.29 0.70 -7.92
CA THR A 159 -0.19 -0.69 -7.85
C THR A 159 -1.44 -0.89 -8.69
#